data_AF-A0A1Z4KTQ0-F1
#
_entry.id   AF-A0A1Z4KTQ0-F1
#
_cell.length_a   1.000
_cell.length_b   1.000
_cell.length_c   1.000
_cell.angle_alpha   90.00
_cell.angle_beta   90.00
_cell.angle_gamma   90.00
#
_symmetry.space_group_name_H-M   'P 1'
#
loop_
_entity.id
_entity.type
_entity.pdbx_description
1 polymer ?
#
loop_
_entity_poly.entity_id
_entity_poly.type
_entity_poly.pdbx_seq_one_letter_code
_entity_poly.pdbx_strand_id
1 'polypeptide(L)' 'MMITTDSKDIELLNFLYNELELSEKDMALALKHREFDNGPLPMLLWQYGLVNLEQLEQILDWLYNEI' A
#
# COMPACT_ATOMS: atom_id res chain seq x y z
N MET A 1 -8.43 10.18 -18.56
CA MET A 1 -8.84 10.11 -17.15
C MET A 1 -7.57 10.25 -16.34
N MET A 2 -7.31 11.44 -15.78
CA MET A 2 -6.12 11.67 -14.97
C MET A 2 -6.38 11.01 -13.62
N ILE A 3 -5.72 9.89 -13.34
CA ILE A 3 -5.56 9.41 -11.98
C ILE A 3 -4.78 10.49 -11.24
N THR A 4 -5.46 11.32 -10.44
CA THR A 4 -4.80 12.20 -9.48
C THR A 4 -4.23 11.30 -8.40
N THR A 5 -3.10 10.68 -8.71
CA THR A 5 -2.33 9.91 -7.74
C THR A 5 -1.80 10.95 -6.77
N ASP A 6 -2.40 11.01 -5.59
CA ASP A 6 -1.93 11.86 -4.50
C ASP A 6 -0.46 11.52 -4.24
N SER A 7 0.42 12.52 -4.04
CA SER A 7 1.87 12.26 -3.89
C SER A 7 2.16 11.22 -2.81
N LYS A 8 1.32 11.13 -1.77
CA LYS A 8 1.46 10.13 -0.69
C LYS A 8 1.24 8.69 -1.17
N ASP A 9 0.40 8.46 -2.18
CA ASP A 9 0.20 7.12 -2.76
C ASP A 9 1.44 6.65 -3.53
N ILE A 10 2.13 7.56 -4.22
CA ILE A 10 3.37 7.25 -4.93
C ILE A 10 4.50 6.95 -3.93
N GLU A 11 4.61 7.75 -2.87
CA GLU A 11 5.58 7.53 -1.80
C GLU A 11 5.33 6.20 -1.08
N LEU A 12 4.07 5.87 -0.81
CA LEU A 12 3.69 4.58 -0.23
C LEU A 12 4.08 3.42 -1.15
N LEU A 13 3.77 3.48 -2.45
CA LEU A 13 4.16 2.43 -3.40
C LEU A 13 5.68 2.25 -3.47
N ASN A 14 6.44 3.34 -3.41
CA ASN A 14 7.90 3.28 -3.35
C ASN A 14 8.39 2.64 -2.05
N PHE A 15 7.78 2.93 -0.91
CA PHE A 15 8.09 2.27 0.37
C PHE A 15 7.79 0.77 0.29
N LEU A 16 6.60 0.40 -0.19
CA LEU A 16 6.21 -1.00 -0.37
C LEU A 16 7.19 -1.77 -1.27
N TYR A 17 7.67 -1.14 -2.34
CA TYR A 17 8.62 -1.77 -3.26
C TYR A 17 10.03 -1.88 -2.68
N ASN A 18 10.55 -0.80 -2.07
CA ASN A 18 11.95 -0.76 -1.63
C ASN A 18 12.16 -1.36 -0.24
N GLU A 19 11.25 -1.12 0.71
CA GLU A 19 11.41 -1.52 2.11
C GLU A 19 10.73 -2.86 2.42
N LEU A 20 9.60 -3.16 1.77
CA LEU A 20 8.87 -4.43 1.98
C LEU A 20 9.10 -5.47 0.89
N GLU A 21 9.92 -5.14 -0.13
CA GLU A 21 10.26 -6.01 -1.27
C GLU A 21 9.01 -6.61 -1.98
N LEU A 22 7.89 -5.86 -1.98
CA LEU A 22 6.66 -6.30 -2.63
C LEU A 22 6.86 -6.37 -4.14
N SER A 23 6.38 -7.45 -4.76
CA SER A 23 6.47 -7.59 -6.20
C SER A 23 5.48 -6.64 -6.91
N GLU A 24 5.81 -6.26 -8.15
CA GLU A 24 4.89 -5.48 -8.98
C GLU A 24 3.50 -6.12 -9.13
N LYS A 25 3.43 -7.46 -9.05
CA LYS A 25 2.17 -8.20 -9.09
C LYS A 25 1.33 -7.96 -7.85
N ASP A 26 1.95 -7.93 -6.68
CA ASP A 26 1.26 -7.70 -5.40
C ASP A 26 0.74 -6.27 -5.32
N MET A 27 1.55 -5.30 -5.76
CA MET A 27 1.14 -3.90 -5.87
C MET A 27 -0.02 -3.72 -6.85
N ALA A 28 0.03 -4.36 -8.03
CA ALA A 28 -1.04 -4.30 -9.01
C ALA A 28 -2.35 -4.92 -8.47
N LEU A 29 -2.25 -5.99 -7.67
CA LEU A 29 -3.42 -6.61 -7.03
C LEU A 29 -4.07 -5.62 -6.05
N ALA A 30 -3.27 -5.04 -5.16
CA ALA A 30 -3.75 -4.09 -4.16
C ALA A 30 -4.38 -2.84 -4.78
N LEU A 31 -3.77 -2.28 -5.84
CA LEU A 31 -4.29 -1.14 -6.58
C LEU A 31 -5.61 -1.46 -7.28
N LYS A 32 -5.70 -2.64 -7.92
CA LYS A 32 -6.94 -3.09 -8.56
C LYS A 32 -8.08 -3.22 -7.55
N HIS A 33 -7.78 -3.72 -6.35
CA HIS A 33 -8.79 -3.89 -5.30
C HIS A 33 -9.23 -2.56 -4.68
N ARG A 34 -8.36 -1.55 -4.62
CA ARG A 34 -8.70 -0.19 -4.17
C ARG A 34 -9.77 0.48 -5.04
N GLU A 35 -9.88 0.11 -6.32
CA GLU A 35 -10.96 0.62 -7.20
C GLU A 35 -12.34 0.05 -6.85
N PHE A 36 -12.40 -1.14 -6.22
CA PHE A 36 -13.65 -1.80 -5.82
C PHE A 36 -14.00 -1.60 -4.36
N ASP A 37 -12.98 -1.55 -3.51
CA ASP A 37 -13.09 -1.45 -2.07
C ASP A 37 -12.45 -0.12 -1.66
N ASN A 38 -13.29 0.85 -1.24
CA ASN A 38 -12.84 2.18 -0.77
C ASN A 38 -12.05 2.12 0.57
N GLY A 39 -11.49 0.97 0.91
CA GLY A 39 -10.65 0.75 2.07
C GLY A 39 -9.26 1.34 1.90
N PRO A 40 -8.56 1.61 3.02
CA PRO A 40 -7.18 2.07 2.98
C PRO A 40 -6.26 0.96 2.45
N LEU A 41 -5.32 1.32 1.58
CA LEU A 41 -4.38 0.38 0.93
C LEU A 41 -3.67 -0.60 1.90
N PRO A 42 -3.21 -0.17 3.09
CA PRO A 42 -2.58 -1.08 4.06
C PRO A 42 -3.50 -2.22 4.50
N MET A 43 -4.78 -1.92 4.72
CA MET A 43 -5.77 -2.93 5.12
C MET A 43 -6.02 -3.93 3.99
N LEU A 44 -6.09 -3.46 2.75
CA LEU A 44 -6.25 -4.34 1.58
C LEU A 44 -5.05 -5.29 1.46
N LEU A 45 -3.83 -4.77 1.57
CA LEU A 45 -2.61 -5.59 1.54
C LEU A 45 -2.65 -6.73 2.57
N TRP A 46 -3.07 -6.43 3.81
CA TRP A 46 -3.17 -7.43 4.87
C TRP A 46 -4.31 -8.44 4.64
N GLN A 47 -5.50 -7.97 4.24
CA GLN A 47 -6.65 -8.84 3.99
C GLN A 47 -6.41 -9.84 2.86
N TYR A 48 -5.63 -9.47 1.84
CA TYR A 48 -5.24 -10.35 0.76
C TYR A 48 -3.99 -11.18 1.07
N GLY A 49 -3.40 -11.04 2.26
CA GLY A 49 -2.20 -11.77 2.67
C GLY A 49 -0.92 -11.37 1.92
N LEU A 50 -0.92 -10.17 1.32
CA LEU A 50 0.25 -9.60 0.62
C LEU A 50 1.30 -9.09 1.60
N VAL A 51 0.87 -8.71 2.80
CA VAL A 51 1.74 -8.32 3.92
C VAL A 51 1.32 -9.06 5.18
N ASN A 52 2.29 -9.33 6.05
CA ASN A 52 2.02 -9.86 7.38
C ASN A 52 1.69 -8.72 8.38
N LEU A 53 1.37 -9.08 9.63
CA LEU A 53 1.01 -8.10 10.65
C LEU A 53 2.15 -7.11 10.98
N GLU A 54 3.40 -7.58 11.02
CA GLU A 54 4.57 -6.74 11.31
C GLU A 54 4.82 -5.72 10.19
N GLN A 55 4.73 -6.15 8.93
CA GLN A 55 4.82 -5.27 7.77
C GLN A 55 3.64 -4.30 7.70
N LEU A 56 2.44 -4.74 8.09
CA LEU A 56 1.29 -3.85 8.21
C LEU A 56 1.55 -2.76 9.27
N GLU A 57 2.11 -3.12 10.43
CA GLU A 57 2.50 -2.14 11.45
C GLU A 57 3.52 -1.15 10.89
N GLN A 58 4.56 -1.60 10.18
CA GLN A 58 5.54 -0.71 9.53
C GLN A 58 4.89 0.26 8.53
N ILE A 59 3.92 -0.20 7.73
CA ILE A 59 3.18 0.65 6.80
C ILE A 59 2.35 1.70 7.55
N LEU A 60 1.67 1.29 8.62
CA LEU A 60 0.85 2.20 9.43
C LEU A 60 1.73 3.21 10.17
N ASP A 61 2.84 2.77 10.75
CA ASP A 61 3.85 3.64 11.35
C ASP A 61 4.35 4.66 10.34
N TRP A 62 4.70 4.25 9.12
CA TRP A 62 5.14 5.18 8.07
C TRP A 62 4.03 6.18 7.65
N LEU A 63 2.77 5.73 7.59
CA LEU A 63 1.64 6.58 7.19
C LEU A 63 1.23 7.60 8.25
N TYR A 64 1.34 7.25 9.54
CA TYR A 64 0.84 8.06 10.65
C TYR A 64 1.93 8.77 11.45
N ASN A 65 3.17 8.28 11.40
CA ASN A 65 4.33 9.00 11.93
C ASN A 65 4.96 9.83 10.80
N GLU A 66 4.42 11.03 10.59
CA GLU A 66 5.17 12.11 9.93
C GLU A 66 6.36 12.49 10.85
N ILE A 67 7.59 12.15 10.45
CA ILE A 67 8.81 12.74 11.02
C ILE A 67 9.06 14.09 10.36
#